data_AF-A0A2T0HQE7-F1
#
_entry.id   AF-A0A2T0HQE7-F1
#
_cell.length_a   1.000
_cell.length_b   1.000
_cell.length_c   1.000
_cell.angle_alpha   90.00
_cell.angle_beta   90.00
_cell.angle_gamma   90.00
#
_symmetry.space_group_name_H-M   'P 1'
#
loop_
_entity.id
_entity.type
_entity.pdbx_description
1 polymer ?
#
loop_
_entity_poly.entity_id
_entity_poly.type
_entity_poly.pdbx_seq_one_letter_code
_entity_poly.pdbx_strand_id
1 'polypeptide(L)' 'MSDWIRVEDRLPEEGQQVICTGFQYANTFGRRYVAPSTYHDEVFYGYVDEDDDERTPPDAGEMHSPTHWQPLPAPPTE' A
#
# COMPACT_ATOMS: atom_id res chain seq x y z
N MET A 1 -7.72 16.94 5.92
CA MET A 1 -8.12 15.56 6.26
C MET A 1 -7.61 14.71 5.13
N SER A 2 -6.78 13.71 5.40
CA SER A 2 -6.17 12.94 4.33
C SER A 2 -7.23 12.13 3.59
N ASP A 3 -7.48 12.48 2.32
CA ASP A 3 -8.48 11.85 1.45
C ASP A 3 -7.97 10.49 0.97
N TRP A 4 -8.38 9.44 1.70
CA TRP A 4 -8.19 8.07 1.26
C TRP A 4 -8.95 7.81 -0.04
N ILE A 5 -8.24 7.37 -1.07
CA ILE A 5 -8.75 7.07 -2.40
C ILE A 5 -9.04 5.58 -2.48
N ARG A 6 -10.22 5.18 -2.97
CA ARG A 6 -10.51 3.76 -3.19
C ARG A 6 -9.73 3.24 -4.39
N VAL A 7 -9.24 2.02 -4.28
CA VAL A 7 -8.56 1.33 -5.40
C VAL A 7 -9.48 1.19 -6.62
N GLU A 8 -10.79 1.07 -6.41
CA GLU A 8 -11.80 0.99 -7.48
C GLU A 8 -12.05 2.33 -8.18
N ASP A 9 -11.82 3.45 -7.49
CA ASP A 9 -12.00 4.79 -8.07
C ASP A 9 -10.76 5.22 -8.85
N ARG A 10 -9.57 4.97 -8.28
CA ARG A 10 -8.29 5.32 -8.90
C ARG A 10 -7.16 4.50 -8.28
N LEU A 11 -6.25 4.02 -9.12
CA LEU A 11 -5.00 3.37 -8.69
C LEU A 11 -3.86 4.40 -8.61
N PRO A 12 -2.83 4.18 -7.77
CA PRO A 12 -1.62 4.98 -7.76
C PRO A 12 -0.87 4.93 -9.10
N GLU A 13 0.11 5.81 -9.27
CA GLU A 13 1.03 5.75 -10.40
C GLU A 13 2.02 4.60 -10.24
N GLU A 14 2.54 4.07 -11.35
CA GLU A 14 3.51 2.97 -11.32
C GLU A 14 4.81 3.40 -10.61
N GLY A 15 5.26 2.57 -9.66
CA GLY A 15 6.39 2.85 -8.78
C GLY A 15 6.06 3.79 -7.62
N GLN A 16 4.82 4.26 -7.47
CA GLN A 16 4.46 5.20 -6.42
C GLN A 16 4.40 4.53 -5.06
N GLN A 17 5.09 5.13 -4.07
CA GLN A 17 4.98 4.78 -2.67
C GLN A 17 3.77 5.47 -2.03
N VAL A 18 2.94 4.68 -1.36
CA VAL A 18 1.67 5.10 -0.76
C VAL A 18 1.49 4.47 0.61
N ILE A 19 0.53 4.98 1.39
CA ILE A 19 -0.03 4.25 2.53
C ILE A 19 -1.30 3.58 2.05
N CYS A 20 -1.42 2.26 2.21
CA CYS A 20 -2.63 1.52 1.87
C CYS A 20 -3.32 0.97 3.13
N THR A 21 -4.62 0.70 2.99
CA THR A 21 -5.43 0.03 4.00
C THR A 21 -6.40 -0.96 3.37
N GLY A 22 -6.61 -2.08 4.04
CA GLY A 22 -7.49 -3.13 3.56
C GLY A 22 -7.70 -4.22 4.59
N PHE A 23 -8.02 -5.40 4.09
CA PHE A 23 -8.22 -6.60 4.91
C PHE A 23 -7.14 -7.64 4.58
N GLN A 24 -6.74 -8.39 5.60
CA GLN A 24 -5.89 -9.56 5.41
C GLN A 24 -6.75 -10.69 4.82
N TYR A 25 -6.32 -11.25 3.69
CA TYR A 25 -6.79 -12.49 3.07
C TYR A 25 -8.27 -12.86 3.32
N ALA A 26 -9.20 -12.25 2.57
CA ALA A 26 -10.65 -12.48 2.62
C ALA A 26 -11.30 -12.42 4.03
N ASN A 27 -10.55 -12.07 5.07
CA ASN A 27 -11.04 -11.96 6.44
C ASN A 27 -11.56 -10.54 6.65
N THR A 28 -12.73 -10.28 6.08
CA THR A 28 -13.46 -9.02 6.25
C THR A 28 -13.92 -8.79 7.69
N PHE A 29 -13.84 -9.82 8.55
CA PHE A 29 -14.12 -9.73 9.99
C PHE A 29 -12.88 -9.40 10.83
N GLY A 30 -11.69 -9.40 10.21
CA GLY A 30 -10.44 -8.99 10.83
C GLY A 30 -10.34 -7.47 10.99
N ARG A 31 -9.36 -7.03 11.78
CA ARG A 31 -9.02 -5.60 11.87
C ARG A 31 -8.43 -5.15 10.54
N ARG A 32 -8.76 -3.93 10.12
CA ARG A 32 -8.09 -3.29 8.97
C ARG A 32 -6.61 -3.15 9.26
N TYR A 33 -5.78 -3.42 8.27
CA TYR A 33 -4.36 -3.08 8.33
C TYR A 33 -4.13 -1.69 7.72
N VAL A 34 -3.04 -1.04 8.13
CA VAL A 34 -2.51 0.18 7.52
C VAL A 34 -1.03 -0.07 7.34
N ALA A 35 -0.53 -0.01 6.11
CA ALA A 35 0.86 -0.30 5.79
C ALA A 35 1.38 0.62 4.68
N PRO A 36 2.67 1.00 4.70
CA PRO A 36 3.32 1.58 3.55
C PRO A 36 3.50 0.51 2.46
N SER A 37 3.30 0.91 1.21
CA SER A 37 3.29 0.01 0.06
C SER A 37 3.74 0.70 -1.21
N THR A 38 4.33 -0.05 -2.12
CA THR A 38 4.70 0.42 -3.47
C THR A 38 3.74 -0.18 -4.48
N TYR A 39 3.15 0.64 -5.35
CA TYR A 39 2.27 0.17 -6.42
C TYR A 39 3.07 -0.11 -7.69
N HIS A 40 3.00 -1.32 -8.23
CA HIS A 40 3.72 -1.73 -9.43
C HIS A 40 3.00 -2.92 -10.09
N ASP A 41 2.98 -3.03 -11.42
CA ASP A 41 2.38 -4.17 -12.14
C ASP A 41 0.93 -4.48 -11.71
N GLU A 42 0.14 -3.43 -11.45
CA GLU A 42 -1.25 -3.54 -10.96
C GLU A 42 -1.42 -4.21 -9.57
N VAL A 43 -0.31 -4.36 -8.84
CA VAL A 43 -0.25 -4.99 -7.52
C VAL A 43 0.37 -4.03 -6.49
N PHE A 44 -0.08 -4.14 -5.24
CA PHE A 44 0.53 -3.43 -4.12
C PHE A 44 1.55 -4.35 -3.44
N TYR A 45 2.81 -3.94 -3.47
CA TYR A 45 3.90 -4.60 -2.79
C TYR A 45 4.18 -3.94 -1.44
N GLY A 46 4.93 -4.63 -0.58
CA GLY A 46 5.54 -4.03 0.61
C GLY A 46 6.37 -2.81 0.23
N TYR A 47 6.62 -1.93 1.19
CA TYR A 47 7.49 -0.79 0.98
C TYR A 47 8.90 -1.29 0.61
N VAL A 48 9.35 -0.91 -0.58
CA VAL A 48 10.71 -1.19 -1.08
C VAL A 48 11.47 0.14 -1.09
N ASP A 49 12.64 0.16 -0.43
CA ASP A 49 13.57 1.29 -0.46
C ASP A 49 14.59 1.11 -1.60
N GLU A 50 15.30 2.17 -2.00
CA GLU A 50 16.27 2.11 -3.11
C GLU A 50 17.45 1.16 -2.84
N ASP A 51 17.70 0.84 -1.56
CA ASP A 51 18.72 -0.12 -1.12
C ASP A 51 18.20 -1.58 -1.07
N ASP A 52 16.88 -1.76 -1.17
CA ASP A 52 16.20 -3.05 -1.07
C ASP A 52 15.95 -3.58 -2.50
N ASP A 53 17.00 -4.15 -3.13
CA ASP A 53 16.92 -4.81 -4.44
C ASP A 53 16.04 -6.09 -4.40
N GLU A 54 15.62 -6.45 -3.20
CA GLU A 54 14.68 -7.50 -2.90
C GLU A 54 13.25 -7.02 -3.17
N ARG A 55 12.87 -7.04 -4.46
CA ARG A 55 11.45 -7.24 -4.87
C ARG A 55 10.95 -8.62 -4.46
N THR A 56 11.34 -9.08 -3.28
CA THR A 56 11.14 -10.41 -2.78
C THR A 56 9.68 -10.43 -2.32
N PRO A 57 8.82 -11.24 -2.97
CA PRO A 57 7.40 -11.29 -2.67
C PRO A 57 6.97 -11.78 -1.27
N PRO A 58 7.79 -12.42 -0.39
CA PRO A 58 7.25 -13.04 0.81
C PRO A 58 6.95 -12.06 1.96
N ASP A 59 7.58 -10.88 2.02
CA ASP A 59 7.26 -9.82 3.01
C ASP A 59 6.38 -8.71 2.43
N ALA A 60 6.32 -8.61 1.10
CA ALA A 60 5.26 -7.90 0.38
C ALA A 60 3.91 -8.63 0.43
N GLY A 61 3.85 -9.79 1.11
CA GLY A 61 2.64 -10.49 1.50
C GLY A 61 1.65 -10.65 0.35
N GLU A 62 1.69 -11.80 -0.31
CA GLU A 62 0.66 -12.32 -1.25
C GLU A 62 -0.78 -12.40 -0.64
N MET A 63 -1.11 -11.63 0.40
CA MET A 63 -2.24 -11.79 1.31
C MET A 63 -2.95 -10.49 1.68
N HIS A 64 -2.66 -9.37 1.01
CA HIS A 64 -3.29 -8.09 1.28
C HIS A 64 -4.13 -7.63 0.10
N SER A 65 -5.44 -7.47 0.31
CA SER A 65 -6.34 -6.83 -0.66
C SER A 65 -6.59 -5.39 -0.19
N PRO A 66 -5.74 -4.42 -0.59
CA PRO A 66 -5.95 -3.03 -0.25
C PRO A 66 -7.27 -2.55 -0.87
N THR A 67 -8.00 -1.77 -0.08
CA THR A 67 -9.28 -1.18 -0.50
C THR A 67 -9.15 0.32 -0.72
N HIS A 68 -8.26 0.97 0.02
CA HIS A 68 -7.99 2.39 -0.10
C HIS A 68 -6.49 2.67 0.02
N TRP A 69 -6.05 3.79 -0.56
CA TRP A 69 -4.70 4.30 -0.45
C TRP A 69 -4.69 5.82 -0.29
N GLN A 70 -3.57 6.37 0.17
CA GLN A 70 -3.29 7.79 0.17
C GLN A 70 -1.81 8.03 -0.13
N PRO A 71 -1.43 9.18 -0.69
CA PRO A 71 -0.02 9.54 -0.82
C PRO A 71 0.66 9.55 0.55
N LEU A 72 1.97 9.31 0.57
CA LEU A 72 2.77 9.48 1.79
C LEU A 72 2.58 10.90 2.32
N PRO A 73 2.35 11.07 3.64
CA PRO A 73 2.31 12.40 4.22
C PRO A 73 3.65 13.08 4.00
N ALA A 74 3.61 14.40 3.74
CA ALA A 74 4.84 15.18 3.73
C ALA A 74 5.58 14.98 5.07
N PRO A 75 6.92 14.93 5.05
CA PRO A 75 7.70 14.87 6.28
C PRO A 75 7.28 16.02 7.20
N PRO A 76 7.27 15.82 8.53
CA PRO A 76 6.93 16.88 9.46
C PRO A 76 7.88 18.07 9.24
N THR A 77 7.30 19.24 8.98
CA THR A 77 8.02 20.51 8.99
C THR A 77 8.10 21.00 10.44
N GLU A 78 9.27 21.47 10.86
CA GLU A 78 9.53 22.03 12.20
C GLU A 78 8.59 23.19 12.57
#